data_AF-A0A7C5WIV1-F1
#
_entry.id   AF-A0A7C5WIV1-F1
#
_cell.length_a   1.000
_cell.length_b   1.000
_cell.length_c   1.000
_cell.angle_alpha   90.00
_cell.angle_beta   90.00
_cell.angle_gamma   90.00
#
_symmetry.space_group_name_H-M   'P 1'
#
loop_
_entity.id
_entity.type
_entity.pdbx_description
1 polymer ?
#
loop_
_entity_poly.entity_id
_entity_poly.type
_entity_poly.pdbx_seq_one_letter_code
_entity_poly.pdbx_strand_id
1 'polypeptide(L)'
;MTALAAIAVATARGRQHAEPEDALRTAFMRDRDRIIHSTAFRRLKHKTQVFIAHEGDHYRTRLTHSLEVAQIARTLARVLGLNEDLTEALALAHDLGHTPFGHAGEAALAACMAEAGGFEHNAQALRIVTRLERRYAAFDGLNLTWDTLEGLIKHNGPLIDAAGRPAGKYATSGLPVEIR
;
A
#
# COMPACT_ATOMS: atom_id res chain seq x y z
N MET A 1 16.72 -7.93 -12.79
CA MET A 1 15.69 -8.92 -13.20
C MET A 1 15.17 -9.80 -12.05
N THR A 2 15.64 -9.64 -10.81
CA THR A 2 15.28 -10.52 -9.68
C THR A 2 13.97 -10.18 -8.97
N ALA A 3 13.36 -9.01 -9.22
CA ALA A 3 12.10 -8.61 -8.56
C ALA A 3 10.82 -9.22 -9.19
N LEU A 4 10.87 -9.57 -10.49
CA LEU A 4 9.71 -10.17 -11.19
C LEU A 4 9.47 -11.63 -10.80
N ALA A 5 10.49 -12.34 -10.31
CA ALA A 5 10.41 -13.77 -10.02
C ALA A 5 9.57 -14.11 -8.76
N ALA A 6 9.36 -13.15 -7.85
CA ALA A 6 8.62 -13.41 -6.60
C ALA A 6 7.10 -13.44 -6.78
N ILE A 7 6.57 -12.91 -7.89
CA ILE A 7 5.12 -12.70 -8.06
C ILE A 7 4.48 -13.81 -8.90
N ALA A 8 5.25 -14.67 -9.58
CA ALA A 8 4.72 -15.60 -10.57
C ALA A 8 3.83 -16.71 -9.97
N VAL A 9 4.23 -17.36 -8.86
CA VAL A 9 3.49 -18.49 -8.24
C VAL A 9 3.85 -18.66 -6.76
N ALA A 10 3.91 -17.58 -5.97
CA ALA A 10 4.34 -17.69 -4.58
C ALA A 10 3.20 -18.21 -3.67
N THR A 11 3.44 -19.34 -3.01
CA THR A 11 2.76 -19.66 -1.75
C THR A 11 3.04 -18.51 -0.77
N ALA A 12 2.00 -17.93 -0.18
CA ALA A 12 2.19 -16.80 0.73
C ALA A 12 3.11 -17.18 1.90
N ARG A 13 3.99 -16.27 2.31
CA ARG A 13 4.91 -16.46 3.47
C ARG A 13 4.19 -16.42 4.83
N GLY A 14 2.86 -16.37 4.82
CA GLY A 14 2.05 -16.19 6.02
C GLY A 14 1.91 -14.72 6.42
N ARG A 15 1.55 -14.51 7.69
CA ARG A 15 1.14 -13.23 8.28
C ARG A 15 1.78 -13.07 9.66
N GLN A 16 1.69 -11.88 10.24
CA GLN A 16 2.22 -11.62 11.59
C GLN A 16 1.44 -12.38 12.67
N HIS A 17 0.11 -12.31 12.64
CA HIS A 17 -0.76 -13.06 13.54
C HIS A 17 -1.24 -14.33 12.83
N ALA A 18 -1.03 -15.48 13.48
CA ALA A 18 -1.50 -16.76 12.93
C ALA A 18 -3.03 -16.76 12.87
N GLU A 19 -3.56 -17.14 11.70
CA GLU A 19 -4.98 -17.31 11.46
C GLU A 19 -5.19 -18.62 10.69
N PRO A 20 -6.32 -19.32 10.89
CA PRO A 20 -6.64 -20.47 10.07
C PRO A 20 -6.76 -20.07 8.60
N GLU A 21 -6.36 -20.97 7.71
CA GLU A 21 -6.55 -20.80 6.27
C GLU A 21 -8.04 -20.77 5.91
N ASP A 22 -8.36 -20.06 4.83
CA ASP A 22 -9.74 -19.95 4.34
C ASP A 22 -9.98 -21.03 3.28
N ALA A 23 -11.10 -21.73 3.37
CA ALA A 23 -11.41 -22.86 2.49
C ALA A 23 -11.69 -22.44 1.03
N LEU A 24 -12.07 -21.17 0.80
CA LEU A 24 -12.52 -20.68 -0.50
C LEU A 24 -11.59 -19.62 -1.09
N ARG A 25 -10.94 -18.82 -0.25
CA ARG A 25 -10.14 -17.67 -0.67
C ARG A 25 -8.66 -17.94 -0.48
N THR A 26 -7.87 -17.57 -1.47
CA THR A 26 -6.41 -17.52 -1.32
C THR A 26 -6.01 -16.46 -0.29
N ALA A 27 -4.77 -16.56 0.23
CA ALA A 27 -4.25 -15.56 1.16
C ALA A 27 -4.26 -14.13 0.56
N PHE A 28 -4.02 -13.99 -0.75
CA PHE A 28 -4.03 -12.68 -1.42
C PHE A 28 -5.44 -12.17 -1.71
N MET A 29 -6.40 -13.05 -2.01
CA MET A 29 -7.82 -12.67 -2.06
C MET A 29 -8.29 -12.14 -0.70
N ARG A 30 -7.88 -12.78 0.41
CA ARG A 30 -8.17 -12.28 1.75
C ARG A 30 -7.56 -10.90 1.98
N ASP A 31 -6.30 -10.67 1.58
CA ASP A 31 -5.64 -9.36 1.72
C ASP A 31 -6.41 -8.27 0.99
N ARG A 32 -6.76 -8.53 -0.29
CA ARG A 32 -7.58 -7.63 -1.10
C ARG A 32 -8.89 -7.28 -0.39
N ASP A 33 -9.62 -8.28 0.09
CA ASP A 33 -10.92 -8.06 0.76
C ASP A 33 -10.76 -7.20 2.04
N ARG A 34 -9.69 -7.44 2.82
CA ARG A 34 -9.38 -6.65 4.01
C ARG A 34 -9.09 -5.19 3.67
N ILE A 35 -8.32 -4.96 2.61
CA ILE A 35 -7.98 -3.63 2.11
C ILE A 35 -9.25 -2.90 1.68
N ILE A 36 -10.09 -3.51 0.84
CA ILE A 36 -11.34 -2.93 0.34
C ILE A 36 -12.27 -2.52 1.48
N HIS A 37 -12.38 -3.35 2.53
CA HIS A 37 -13.26 -3.10 3.66
C HIS A 37 -12.66 -2.20 4.75
N SER A 38 -11.41 -1.78 4.62
CA SER A 38 -10.75 -0.89 5.59
C SER A 38 -11.40 0.50 5.64
N THR A 39 -11.19 1.21 6.75
CA THR A 39 -11.65 2.60 6.87
C THR A 39 -10.83 3.53 5.99
N ALA A 40 -9.52 3.29 5.90
CA ALA A 40 -8.60 4.02 5.04
C ALA A 40 -8.99 3.95 3.55
N PHE A 41 -9.38 2.77 3.04
CA PHE A 41 -9.83 2.62 1.65
C PHE A 41 -11.13 3.39 1.38
N ARG A 42 -12.11 3.29 2.30
CA ARG A 42 -13.35 4.08 2.20
C ARG A 42 -13.10 5.59 2.18
N ARG A 43 -12.10 6.07 2.93
CA ARG A 43 -11.72 7.49 2.95
C ARG A 43 -11.13 7.97 1.62
N LEU A 44 -10.62 7.09 0.75
CA LEU A 44 -10.12 7.48 -0.57
C LEU A 44 -11.21 8.12 -1.45
N LYS A 45 -12.49 7.80 -1.21
CA LYS A 45 -13.63 8.45 -1.88
C LYS A 45 -13.64 9.97 -1.71
N HIS A 46 -13.10 10.46 -0.59
CA HIS A 46 -13.11 11.88 -0.24
C HIS A 46 -11.72 12.53 -0.33
N LYS A 47 -10.73 11.81 -0.89
CA LYS A 47 -9.40 12.37 -1.16
C LYS A 47 -9.27 12.68 -2.64
N THR A 48 -8.81 13.88 -2.93
CA THR A 48 -8.59 14.36 -4.29
C THR A 48 -7.39 13.71 -4.94
N GLN A 49 -7.48 13.44 -6.25
CA GLN A 49 -6.35 13.08 -7.09
C GLN A 49 -6.11 14.23 -8.08
N VAL A 50 -5.05 15.01 -7.86
CA VAL A 50 -4.65 16.18 -8.65
C VAL A 50 -5.58 17.41 -8.52
N PHE A 51 -6.89 17.26 -8.69
CA PHE A 51 -7.85 18.37 -8.68
C PHE A 51 -8.87 18.29 -7.55
N ILE A 52 -9.42 19.45 -7.16
CA ILE A 52 -10.42 19.54 -6.11
C ILE A 52 -11.76 19.00 -6.62
N ALA A 53 -12.25 17.92 -6.00
CA ALA A 53 -13.37 17.13 -6.52
C ALA A 53 -14.71 17.88 -6.65
N HIS A 54 -14.86 19.06 -6.04
CA HIS A 54 -16.08 19.88 -6.12
C HIS A 54 -16.03 20.96 -7.21
N GLU A 55 -14.95 21.08 -7.97
CA GLU A 55 -14.81 22.09 -9.03
C GLU A 55 -15.32 21.61 -10.40
N GLY A 56 -15.78 20.35 -10.52
CA GLY A 56 -16.27 19.77 -11.77
C GLY A 56 -16.65 18.29 -11.66
N ASP A 57 -17.61 17.86 -12.49
CA ASP A 57 -18.29 16.55 -12.38
C ASP A 57 -17.42 15.31 -12.66
N HIS A 58 -16.23 15.51 -13.23
CA HIS A 58 -15.36 14.43 -13.72
C HIS A 58 -14.00 14.36 -13.03
N TYR A 59 -13.78 15.10 -11.95
CA TYR A 59 -12.51 15.03 -11.23
C TYR A 59 -12.36 13.71 -10.48
N ARG A 60 -11.20 13.09 -10.68
CA ARG A 60 -10.86 11.81 -10.05
C ARG A 60 -10.65 11.99 -8.54
N THR A 61 -11.16 11.03 -7.79
CA THR A 61 -10.76 10.80 -6.40
C THR A 61 -9.62 9.79 -6.36
N ARG A 62 -8.95 9.67 -5.23
CA ARG A 62 -7.98 8.58 -5.02
C ARG A 62 -8.61 7.20 -5.11
N LEU A 63 -9.89 7.08 -4.77
CA LEU A 63 -10.62 5.82 -4.91
C LEU A 63 -10.76 5.45 -6.39
N THR A 64 -11.26 6.36 -7.23
CA THR A 64 -11.40 6.08 -8.67
C THR A 64 -10.04 5.82 -9.33
N HIS A 65 -9.01 6.58 -8.93
CA HIS A 65 -7.63 6.32 -9.36
C HIS A 65 -7.16 4.91 -8.98
N SER A 66 -7.34 4.51 -7.72
CA SER A 66 -6.92 3.18 -7.23
C SER A 66 -7.64 2.05 -7.97
N LEU A 67 -8.92 2.23 -8.33
CA LEU A 67 -9.68 1.26 -9.13
C LEU A 67 -9.16 1.16 -10.57
N GLU A 68 -8.83 2.29 -11.21
CA GLU A 68 -8.21 2.31 -12.55
C GLU A 68 -6.83 1.62 -12.53
N VAL A 69 -5.99 1.95 -11.53
CA VAL A 69 -4.67 1.32 -11.34
C VAL A 69 -4.82 -0.18 -11.12
N ALA A 70 -5.77 -0.63 -10.29
CA ALA A 70 -6.01 -2.05 -10.05
C ALA A 70 -6.42 -2.80 -11.33
N GLN A 71 -7.30 -2.21 -12.16
CA GLN A 71 -7.72 -2.81 -13.42
C GLN A 71 -6.55 -2.97 -14.41
N ILE A 72 -5.73 -1.93 -14.56
CA ILE A 72 -4.54 -1.96 -15.42
C ILE A 72 -3.53 -2.97 -14.89
N ALA A 73 -3.21 -2.92 -13.59
CA ALA A 73 -2.22 -3.78 -12.95
C ALA A 73 -2.58 -5.27 -13.06
N ARG A 74 -3.86 -5.63 -12.89
CA ARG A 74 -4.34 -7.00 -13.10
C ARG A 74 -4.20 -7.47 -14.54
N THR A 75 -4.49 -6.60 -15.50
CA THR A 75 -4.32 -6.91 -16.93
C THR A 75 -2.85 -7.21 -17.23
N LEU A 76 -1.94 -6.38 -16.71
CA LEU A 76 -0.50 -6.61 -16.84
C LEU A 76 -0.05 -7.90 -16.14
N ALA A 77 -0.53 -8.17 -14.92
CA ALA A 77 -0.23 -9.39 -14.20
C ALA A 77 -0.67 -10.63 -14.99
N ARG A 78 -1.88 -10.63 -15.55
CA ARG A 78 -2.38 -11.73 -16.40
C ARG A 78 -1.49 -11.97 -17.61
N VAL A 79 -1.13 -10.91 -18.34
CA VAL A 79 -0.30 -11.02 -19.56
C VAL A 79 1.12 -11.49 -19.23
N LEU A 80 1.65 -11.12 -18.06
CA LEU A 80 3.00 -11.47 -17.62
C LEU A 80 3.07 -12.78 -16.82
N GLY A 81 1.93 -13.47 -16.60
CA GLY A 81 1.89 -14.69 -15.79
C GLY A 81 2.23 -14.46 -14.30
N LEU A 82 1.87 -13.29 -13.77
CA LEU A 82 2.06 -12.91 -12.37
C LEU A 82 0.77 -13.13 -11.56
N ASN A 83 0.89 -13.20 -10.24
CA ASN A 83 -0.24 -13.34 -9.34
C ASN A 83 -1.15 -12.10 -9.38
N GLU A 84 -2.35 -12.27 -9.93
CA GLU A 84 -3.32 -11.20 -10.10
C GLU A 84 -3.87 -10.67 -8.77
N ASP A 85 -4.13 -11.55 -7.79
CA ASP A 85 -4.74 -11.17 -6.51
C ASP A 85 -3.77 -10.34 -5.66
N LEU A 86 -2.50 -10.74 -5.60
CA LEU A 86 -1.45 -9.96 -4.95
C LEU A 86 -1.29 -8.61 -5.65
N THR A 87 -1.26 -8.61 -6.98
CA THR A 87 -1.16 -7.38 -7.77
C THR A 87 -2.33 -6.41 -7.50
N GLU A 88 -3.56 -6.95 -7.46
CA GLU A 88 -4.76 -6.18 -7.15
C GLU A 88 -4.73 -5.64 -5.72
N ALA A 89 -4.35 -6.45 -4.74
CA ALA A 89 -4.22 -6.02 -3.34
C ALA A 89 -3.24 -4.84 -3.22
N LEU A 90 -2.07 -4.92 -3.86
CA LEU A 90 -1.07 -3.85 -3.86
C LEU A 90 -1.59 -2.58 -4.54
N ALA A 91 -2.22 -2.71 -5.70
CA ALA A 91 -2.79 -1.58 -6.42
C ALA A 91 -3.90 -0.86 -5.63
N LEU A 92 -4.72 -1.60 -4.86
CA LEU A 92 -5.76 -1.00 -4.02
C LEU A 92 -5.20 -0.35 -2.74
N ALA A 93 -4.05 -0.83 -2.26
CA ALA A 93 -3.44 -0.35 -1.01
C ALA A 93 -2.45 0.81 -1.19
N HIS A 94 -1.89 1.02 -2.40
CA HIS A 94 -0.76 1.94 -2.62
C HIS A 94 -1.03 3.35 -2.10
N ASP A 95 -2.28 3.80 -2.20
CA ASP A 95 -2.69 5.18 -1.92
C ASP A 95 -3.28 5.40 -0.51
N LEU A 96 -3.33 4.36 0.34
CA LEU A 96 -4.00 4.43 1.65
C LEU A 96 -3.42 5.51 2.56
N GLY A 97 -2.09 5.69 2.53
CA GLY A 97 -1.35 6.58 3.40
C GLY A 97 -1.36 8.05 2.99
N HIS A 98 -1.88 8.38 1.81
CA HIS A 98 -1.91 9.77 1.35
C HIS A 98 -2.73 10.67 2.26
N THR A 99 -2.21 11.85 2.51
CA THR A 99 -2.85 12.89 3.31
C THR A 99 -4.00 13.55 2.55
N PRO A 100 -4.89 14.27 3.24
CA PRO A 100 -5.68 15.32 2.59
C PRO A 100 -4.77 16.25 1.78
N PHE A 101 -5.29 16.83 0.70
CA PHE A 101 -4.56 17.78 -0.17
C PHE A 101 -3.30 17.22 -0.86
N GLY A 102 -3.15 15.90 -0.96
CA GLY A 102 -2.06 15.27 -1.71
C GLY A 102 -0.67 15.72 -1.23
N HIS A 103 0.23 16.02 -2.16
CA HIS A 103 1.62 16.38 -1.85
C HIS A 103 1.76 17.64 -0.99
N ALA A 104 0.82 18.60 -1.10
CA ALA A 104 0.84 19.78 -0.25
C ALA A 104 0.59 19.42 1.22
N GLY A 105 -0.37 18.51 1.47
CA GLY A 105 -0.63 18.00 2.82
C GLY A 105 0.51 17.15 3.35
N GLU A 106 1.16 16.36 2.50
CA GLU A 106 2.34 15.58 2.86
C GLU A 106 3.52 16.48 3.26
N ALA A 107 3.83 17.50 2.45
CA ALA A 107 4.89 18.45 2.76
C ALA A 107 4.62 19.22 4.06
N ALA A 108 3.38 19.67 4.26
CA ALA A 108 2.98 20.34 5.50
C ALA A 108 3.12 19.44 6.72
N LEU A 109 2.65 18.18 6.64
CA LEU A 109 2.78 17.22 7.74
C LEU A 109 4.24 16.83 7.99
N ALA A 110 5.06 16.66 6.94
CA ALA A 110 6.47 16.36 7.07
C ALA A 110 7.22 17.49 7.80
N ALA A 111 6.89 18.75 7.50
CA ALA A 111 7.45 19.90 8.21
C ALA A 111 7.03 19.94 9.69
N CYS A 112 5.73 19.74 9.98
CA CYS A 112 5.22 19.70 11.35
C CYS A 112 5.82 18.53 12.17
N MET A 113 6.15 17.43 11.52
CA MET A 113 6.68 16.22 12.14
C MET A 113 8.21 16.13 12.09
N ALA A 114 8.92 17.18 11.68
CA ALA A 114 10.37 17.13 11.46
C ALA A 114 11.15 16.66 12.71
N GLU A 115 10.75 17.10 13.90
CA GLU A 115 11.37 16.69 15.18
C GLU A 115 10.86 15.33 15.70
N ALA A 116 9.81 14.78 15.07
CA ALA A 116 9.11 13.56 15.48
C ALA A 116 9.22 12.42 14.46
N GLY A 117 10.26 12.44 13.61
CA GLY A 117 10.56 11.38 12.64
C GLY A 117 10.03 11.61 11.22
N GLY A 118 9.41 12.76 10.96
CA GLY A 118 8.89 13.16 9.65
C GLY A 118 7.55 12.51 9.31
N PHE A 119 7.12 12.68 8.05
CA PHE A 119 5.92 12.04 7.50
C PHE A 119 6.17 11.67 6.05
N GLU A 120 5.75 10.47 5.65
CA GLU A 120 5.80 10.00 4.26
C GLU A 120 4.62 9.05 4.01
N HIS A 121 3.95 9.21 2.87
CA HIS A 121 2.70 8.49 2.60
C HIS A 121 2.85 6.97 2.49
N ASN A 122 3.95 6.43 1.94
CA ASN A 122 4.14 4.97 1.87
C ASN A 122 4.36 4.36 3.26
N ALA A 123 5.18 5.00 4.10
CA ALA A 123 5.37 4.65 5.50
C ALA A 123 4.04 4.70 6.27
N GLN A 124 3.22 5.73 6.00
CA GLN A 124 1.89 5.86 6.57
C GLN A 124 0.93 4.77 6.08
N ALA A 125 1.01 4.37 4.80
CA ALA A 125 0.21 3.26 4.27
C ALA A 125 0.53 1.95 5.00
N LEU A 126 1.81 1.66 5.22
CA LEU A 126 2.25 0.51 6.01
C LEU A 126 1.71 0.59 7.45
N ARG A 127 1.88 1.75 8.11
CA ARG A 127 1.37 1.99 9.47
C ARG A 127 -0.15 1.82 9.58
N ILE A 128 -0.91 2.21 8.56
CA ILE A 128 -2.36 2.00 8.51
C ILE A 128 -2.69 0.51 8.56
N VAL A 129 -2.08 -0.27 7.67
CA VAL A 129 -2.43 -1.69 7.50
C VAL A 129 -1.83 -2.59 8.58
N THR A 130 -0.80 -2.16 9.30
CA THR A 130 -0.18 -2.94 10.39
C THR A 130 -0.62 -2.50 11.79
N ARG A 131 -1.12 -1.26 11.97
CA ARG A 131 -1.34 -0.72 13.32
C ARG A 131 -2.58 0.16 13.51
N LEU A 132 -2.98 0.98 12.53
CA LEU A 132 -4.03 1.99 12.77
C LEU A 132 -5.46 1.49 12.51
N GLU A 133 -5.64 0.55 11.58
CA GLU A 133 -6.95 -0.07 11.40
C GLU A 133 -7.29 -0.94 12.60
N ARG A 134 -8.53 -0.84 13.10
CA ARG A 134 -9.04 -1.65 14.22
C ARG A 134 -10.30 -2.38 13.79
N ARG A 135 -10.10 -3.43 13.01
CA ARG A 135 -11.18 -4.22 12.39
C ARG A 135 -11.34 -5.61 12.99
N TYR A 136 -10.35 -6.05 13.76
CA TYR A 136 -10.28 -7.39 14.35
C TYR A 136 -10.11 -7.24 15.86
N ALA A 137 -10.80 -8.07 16.64
CA ALA A 137 -10.74 -7.99 18.10
C ALA A 137 -9.39 -8.46 18.67
N ALA A 138 -8.72 -9.38 17.96
CA ALA A 138 -7.51 -10.04 18.45
C ALA A 138 -6.21 -9.28 18.16
N PHE A 139 -6.22 -8.33 17.22
CA PHE A 139 -5.03 -7.60 16.80
C PHE A 139 -5.37 -6.26 16.15
N ASP A 140 -4.45 -5.31 16.27
CA ASP A 140 -4.46 -4.07 15.49
C ASP A 140 -3.98 -4.34 14.05
N GLY A 141 -4.37 -3.46 13.11
CA GLY A 141 -4.08 -3.60 11.69
C GLY A 141 -5.03 -4.55 10.95
N LEU A 142 -4.62 -4.92 9.73
CA LEU A 142 -5.32 -5.81 8.82
C LEU A 142 -4.67 -7.20 8.74
N ASN A 143 -3.53 -7.40 9.42
CA ASN A 143 -2.76 -8.66 9.40
C ASN A 143 -2.57 -9.23 7.98
N LEU A 144 -2.12 -8.39 7.04
CA LEU A 144 -1.89 -8.78 5.64
C LEU A 144 -0.72 -9.77 5.53
N THR A 145 -0.61 -10.46 4.40
CA THR A 145 0.54 -11.35 4.15
C THR A 145 1.85 -10.55 4.08
N TRP A 146 2.96 -11.19 4.43
CA TRP A 146 4.29 -10.59 4.29
C TRP A 146 4.59 -10.15 2.86
N ASP A 147 4.06 -10.88 1.87
CA ASP A 147 4.18 -10.57 0.44
C ASP A 147 3.46 -9.27 0.08
N THR A 148 2.23 -9.08 0.57
CA THR A 148 1.50 -7.83 0.40
C THR A 148 2.19 -6.67 1.11
N LEU A 149 2.71 -6.86 2.33
CA LEU A 149 3.42 -5.81 3.06
C LEU A 149 4.73 -5.41 2.37
N GLU A 150 5.50 -6.39 1.89
CA GLU A 150 6.74 -6.15 1.16
C GLU A 150 6.47 -5.45 -0.18
N GLY A 151 5.47 -5.91 -0.94
CA GLY A 151 5.07 -5.26 -2.18
C GLY A 151 4.60 -3.83 -1.94
N LEU A 152 3.83 -3.59 -0.88
CA LEU A 152 3.30 -2.27 -0.54
C LEU A 152 4.42 -1.29 -0.23
N ILE A 153 5.52 -1.73 0.38
CA ILE A 153 6.63 -0.82 0.67
C ILE A 153 7.60 -0.64 -0.50
N LYS A 154 7.69 -1.62 -1.41
CA LYS A 154 8.63 -1.64 -2.54
C LYS A 154 8.04 -1.22 -3.89
N HIS A 155 6.74 -0.90 -3.96
CA HIS A 155 6.08 -0.57 -5.24
C HIS A 155 6.69 0.64 -5.96
N ASN A 156 7.36 1.55 -5.24
CA ASN A 156 8.05 2.72 -5.80
C ASN A 156 9.57 2.51 -5.99
N GLY A 157 10.03 1.26 -5.97
CA GLY A 157 11.42 0.89 -6.17
C GLY A 157 12.08 0.29 -4.92
N PRO A 158 13.35 -0.12 -5.05
CA PRO A 158 14.07 -0.76 -3.96
C PRO A 158 14.31 0.21 -2.79
N LEU A 159 14.15 -0.30 -1.57
CA LEU A 159 14.44 0.44 -0.34
C LEU A 159 15.94 0.60 -0.10
N ILE A 160 16.72 -0.42 -0.46
CA ILE A 160 18.16 -0.51 -0.26
C ILE A 160 18.86 -0.99 -1.54
N ASP A 161 20.11 -0.58 -1.72
CA ASP A 161 20.99 -1.04 -2.78
C ASP A 161 21.64 -2.40 -2.45
N ALA A 162 22.43 -2.93 -3.37
CA ALA A 162 23.13 -4.21 -3.17
C ALA A 162 24.14 -4.18 -2.01
N ALA A 163 24.56 -3.00 -1.55
CA ALA A 163 25.45 -2.81 -0.41
C ALA A 163 24.68 -2.57 0.91
N GLY A 164 23.34 -2.69 0.91
CA GLY A 164 22.50 -2.51 2.08
C GLY A 164 22.26 -1.04 2.46
N ARG A 165 22.62 -0.08 1.60
CA ARG A 165 22.42 1.36 1.85
C ARG A 165 21.08 1.81 1.29
N PRO A 166 20.40 2.81 1.89
CA PRO A 166 19.16 3.35 1.33
C PRO A 166 19.28 3.72 -0.16
N ALA A 167 18.26 3.37 -0.95
CA ALA A 167 18.26 3.53 -2.41
C ALA A 167 17.08 4.39 -2.92
N GLY A 168 17.18 4.82 -4.17
CA GLY A 168 16.14 5.62 -4.83
C GLY A 168 15.84 6.91 -4.06
N LYS A 169 14.56 7.15 -3.77
CA LYS A 169 14.13 8.34 -3.01
C LYS A 169 14.67 8.39 -1.57
N TYR A 170 15.13 7.26 -1.03
CA TYR A 170 15.68 7.18 0.33
C TYR A 170 17.19 7.38 0.41
N ALA A 171 17.88 7.52 -0.73
CA ALA A 171 19.34 7.69 -0.75
C ALA A 171 19.80 8.93 0.05
N THR A 172 18.99 9.99 0.04
CA THR A 172 19.29 11.25 0.75
C THR A 172 18.60 11.34 2.11
N SER A 173 17.37 10.86 2.24
CA SER A 173 16.55 11.00 3.45
C SER A 173 16.68 9.84 4.44
N GLY A 174 17.26 8.71 4.02
CA GLY A 174 17.25 7.46 4.77
C GLY A 174 15.87 6.80 4.79
N LEU A 175 15.77 5.63 5.44
CA LEU A 175 14.49 4.93 5.59
C LEU A 175 13.63 5.59 6.69
N PRO A 176 12.33 5.83 6.44
CA PRO A 176 11.34 6.22 7.45
C PRO A 176 11.31 5.24 8.62
N VAL A 177 10.99 5.72 9.82
CA VAL A 177 11.02 4.93 11.07
C VAL A 177 10.11 3.70 10.98
N GLU A 178 8.96 3.83 10.33
CA GLU A 178 7.99 2.74 10.11
C GLU A 178 8.51 1.61 9.21
N ILE A 179 9.60 1.85 8.47
CA ILE A 179 10.20 0.93 7.50
C ILE A 179 11.51 0.33 8.03
N ARG A 180 12.05 0.84 9.14
CA ARG A 180 13.30 0.38 9.75
C ARG A 180 13.15 -0.95 10.48
#